data_AF-A0A127SAB4-F1
#
_entry.id   AF-A0A127SAB4-F1
#
_cell.length_a   1.000
_cell.length_b   1.000
_cell.length_c   1.000
_cell.angle_alpha   90.00
_cell.angle_beta   90.00
_cell.angle_gamma   90.00
#
_symmetry.space_group_name_H-M   'P 1'
#
loop_
_entity.id
_entity.type
_entity.pdbx_description
1 polymer ?
#
loop_
_entity_poly.entity_id
_entity_poly.type
_entity_poly.pdbx_seq_one_letter_code
_entity_poly.pdbx_strand_id
1 'polypeptide(L)'
;AYQVGWTTLVLKWESDERKGLHVKTPSDDFKWNQLGELYQWFTDTYAHLSLQELKDMLKENINSIYEMIDSLSDEELFEPHMRKWADEATKTAVWEVYKFIHINTVAPFGTFRTKIRKWKKIAL
;
A
#
# COMPACT_ATOMS: atom_id res chain seq x y z
N ALA A 1 -0.16 9.47 -7.37
CA ALA A 1 1.09 8.69 -7.36
C ALA A 1 1.33 7.94 -6.05
N TYR A 2 1.92 8.54 -5.01
CA TYR A 2 2.31 7.81 -3.77
C TYR A 2 1.25 6.86 -3.18
N GLN A 3 0.02 7.34 -2.98
CA GLN A 3 -1.08 6.53 -2.43
C GLN A 3 -1.51 5.39 -3.36
N VAL A 4 -1.50 5.63 -4.66
CA VAL A 4 -1.80 4.61 -5.69
C VAL A 4 -0.71 3.54 -5.66
N GLY A 5 0.55 3.93 -5.62
CA GLY A 5 1.69 3.01 -5.57
C GLY A 5 1.62 2.04 -4.40
N TRP A 6 1.45 2.55 -3.18
CA TRP A 6 1.40 1.70 -1.99
C TRP A 6 0.17 0.79 -1.94
N THR A 7 -1.02 1.31 -2.25
CA THR A 7 -2.23 0.48 -2.23
C THR A 7 -2.19 -0.60 -3.32
N THR A 8 -1.59 -0.32 -4.48
CA THR A 8 -1.34 -1.32 -5.54
C THR A 8 -0.40 -2.42 -5.07
N LEU A 9 0.67 -2.09 -4.35
CA LEU A 9 1.60 -3.09 -3.82
C LEU A 9 0.95 -4.01 -2.78
N VAL A 10 0.18 -3.46 -1.83
CA VAL A 10 -0.54 -4.26 -0.82
C VAL A 10 -1.48 -5.26 -1.50
N LEU A 11 -2.27 -4.80 -2.49
CA LEU A 11 -3.16 -5.66 -3.26
C LEU A 11 -2.39 -6.73 -4.06
N LYS A 12 -1.24 -6.37 -4.64
CA LYS A 12 -0.39 -7.31 -5.36
C LYS A 12 0.16 -8.40 -4.43
N TRP A 13 0.65 -8.03 -3.25
CA TRP A 13 1.16 -9.00 -2.27
C TRP A 13 0.10 -10.05 -1.92
N GLU A 14 -1.11 -9.62 -1.57
CA GLU A 14 -2.19 -10.56 -1.27
C GLU A 14 -2.60 -11.38 -2.50
N SER A 15 -2.74 -10.75 -3.66
CA SER A 15 -3.16 -11.44 -4.89
C SER A 15 -2.17 -12.52 -5.32
N ASP A 16 -0.87 -12.23 -5.24
CA ASP A 16 0.19 -13.14 -5.64
C ASP A 16 0.33 -14.29 -4.65
N GLU A 17 0.27 -14.02 -3.34
CA GLU A 17 0.29 -15.08 -2.32
C GLU A 17 -0.92 -16.03 -2.47
N ARG A 18 -2.12 -15.48 -2.71
CA ARG A 18 -3.33 -16.30 -2.98
C ARG A 18 -3.22 -17.16 -4.23
N LYS A 19 -2.40 -16.77 -5.20
CA LYS A 19 -2.07 -17.57 -6.40
C LYS A 19 -0.94 -18.57 -6.16
N GLY A 20 -0.41 -18.65 -4.93
CA GLY A 20 0.72 -19.51 -4.59
C GLY A 20 2.07 -19.00 -5.09
N LEU A 21 2.15 -17.73 -5.52
CA LEU A 21 3.41 -17.11 -5.94
C LEU A 21 4.19 -16.64 -4.72
N HIS A 22 5.52 -16.65 -4.83
CA HIS A 22 6.37 -16.05 -3.80
C HIS A 22 6.34 -14.52 -3.94
N VAL A 23 6.12 -13.83 -2.82
CA VAL A 23 5.95 -12.38 -2.78
C VAL A 23 7.20 -11.72 -2.21
N LYS A 24 7.79 -10.79 -2.96
CA LYS A 24 8.91 -9.98 -2.47
C LYS A 24 8.42 -8.59 -2.07
N THR A 25 8.68 -8.21 -0.82
CA THR A 25 8.30 -6.91 -0.28
C THR A 25 9.50 -5.95 -0.16
N PRO A 26 9.29 -4.63 -0.33
CA PRO A 26 8.04 -3.98 -0.75
C PRO A 26 7.72 -4.22 -2.25
N SER A 27 8.70 -4.58 -3.07
CA SER A 27 8.47 -4.92 -4.48
C SER A 27 9.58 -5.84 -5.01
N ASP A 28 9.40 -6.33 -6.23
CA ASP A 28 10.39 -7.18 -6.89
C ASP A 28 11.72 -6.44 -7.15
N ASP A 29 11.66 -5.14 -7.46
CA ASP A 29 12.83 -4.35 -7.85
C ASP A 29 13.50 -3.60 -6.68
N PHE A 30 12.74 -3.29 -5.62
CA PHE A 30 13.21 -2.45 -4.51
C PHE A 30 13.06 -3.14 -3.15
N LYS A 31 14.08 -2.97 -2.28
CA LYS A 31 14.09 -3.45 -0.88
C LYS A 31 13.57 -2.39 0.10
N TRP A 32 13.25 -2.79 1.33
CA TRP A 32 12.81 -1.89 2.41
C TRP A 32 13.81 -0.78 2.80
N ASN A 33 15.10 -0.91 2.46
CA ASN A 33 16.09 0.15 2.65
C ASN A 33 16.23 1.08 1.43
N GLN A 34 15.46 0.86 0.36
CA GLN A 34 15.44 1.63 -0.89
C GLN A 34 14.11 2.37 -1.10
N LEU A 35 13.39 2.70 -0.02
CA LEU A 35 12.07 3.33 -0.14
C LEU A 35 12.11 4.68 -0.88
N GLY A 36 13.21 5.43 -0.81
CA GLY A 36 13.35 6.66 -1.58
C GLY A 36 13.29 6.42 -3.10
N GLU A 37 13.97 5.36 -3.58
CA GLU A 37 13.95 4.95 -4.99
C GLU A 37 12.56 4.42 -5.38
N LEU A 38 11.91 3.64 -4.51
CA LEU A 38 10.54 3.19 -4.72
C LEU A 38 9.54 4.37 -4.83
N TYR A 39 9.71 5.43 -4.04
CA TYR A 39 8.86 6.62 -4.11
C TYR A 39 9.07 7.41 -5.41
N GLN A 40 10.31 7.46 -5.89
CA GLN A 40 10.61 8.02 -7.20
C GLN A 40 9.95 7.17 -8.29
N TRP A 41 10.05 5.85 -8.20
CA TRP A 41 9.39 4.94 -9.13
C TRP A 41 7.86 5.12 -9.14
N PHE A 42 7.20 5.34 -7.99
CA PHE A 42 5.78 5.70 -7.97
C PHE A 42 5.49 7.01 -8.72
N THR A 43 6.40 7.97 -8.63
CA THR A 43 6.27 9.25 -9.33
C THR A 43 6.40 9.05 -10.84
N ASP A 44 7.43 8.34 -11.28
CA ASP A 44 7.68 8.08 -12.69
C ASP A 44 6.52 7.25 -13.31
N THR A 45 6.04 6.26 -12.55
CA THR A 45 4.98 5.34 -13.00
C THR A 45 3.60 5.98 -13.04
N TYR A 46 3.25 6.86 -12.09
CA TYR A 46 1.86 7.32 -11.94
C TYR A 46 1.68 8.84 -11.98
N ALA A 47 2.70 9.66 -11.71
CA ALA A 47 2.50 11.11 -11.55
C ALA A 47 2.25 11.86 -12.86
N HIS A 48 2.54 11.24 -14.01
CA HIS A 48 2.24 11.79 -15.32
C HIS A 48 0.75 11.69 -15.69
N LEU A 49 -0.03 10.89 -14.96
CA LEU A 49 -1.47 10.75 -15.14
C LEU A 49 -2.23 11.98 -14.62
N SER A 50 -3.42 12.22 -15.15
CA SER A 50 -4.29 13.28 -14.68
C SER A 50 -4.76 13.05 -13.24
N LEU A 51 -5.16 14.13 -12.57
CA LEU A 51 -5.72 14.04 -11.22
C LEU A 51 -7.00 13.19 -11.17
N GLN A 52 -7.76 13.12 -12.27
CA GLN A 52 -8.98 12.32 -12.33
C GLN A 52 -8.62 10.82 -12.37
N GLU A 53 -7.73 10.42 -13.28
CA GLU A 53 -7.23 9.04 -13.36
C GLU A 53 -6.62 8.58 -12.03
N LEU A 54 -5.80 9.42 -11.40
CA LEU A 54 -5.19 9.10 -10.10
C LEU A 54 -6.22 8.91 -8.98
N LYS A 55 -7.33 9.65 -9.01
CA LYS A 55 -8.42 9.49 -8.02
C LYS A 55 -9.21 8.22 -8.28
N ASP A 56 -9.50 7.93 -9.55
CA ASP A 56 -10.26 6.75 -9.94
C ASP A 56 -9.47 5.47 -9.61
N MET A 57 -8.18 5.41 -9.95
CA MET A 57 -7.29 4.31 -9.54
C MET A 57 -7.23 4.15 -8.01
N LEU A 58 -7.08 5.24 -7.25
CA LEU A 58 -7.04 5.14 -5.80
C LEU A 58 -8.38 4.67 -5.23
N LYS A 59 -9.50 5.09 -5.80
CA LYS A 59 -10.84 4.66 -5.41
C LYS A 59 -11.03 3.16 -5.67
N GLU A 60 -10.62 2.68 -6.84
CA GLU A 60 -10.66 1.25 -7.17
C GLU A 60 -9.78 0.42 -6.24
N ASN A 61 -8.57 0.90 -5.94
CA ASN A 61 -7.70 0.23 -4.97
C ASN A 61 -8.32 0.17 -3.57
N ILE A 62 -8.98 1.24 -3.11
CA ILE A 62 -9.66 1.23 -1.81
C ILE A 62 -10.85 0.26 -1.79
N ASN A 63 -11.66 0.21 -2.85
CA ASN A 63 -12.72 -0.78 -2.96
C ASN A 63 -12.16 -2.21 -2.92
N SER A 64 -11.06 -2.46 -3.64
CA SER A 64 -10.38 -3.75 -3.64
C SER A 64 -9.80 -4.11 -2.27
N ILE A 65 -9.33 -3.13 -1.50
CA ILE A 65 -8.88 -3.35 -0.12
C ILE A 65 -10.07 -3.69 0.79
N TYR A 66 -11.24 -3.09 0.61
CA TYR A 66 -12.44 -3.50 1.34
C TYR A 66 -12.83 -4.94 1.02
N GLU A 67 -12.85 -5.31 -0.27
CA GLU A 67 -13.11 -6.69 -0.69
C GLU A 67 -12.06 -7.68 -0.16
N MET A 68 -10.78 -7.27 -0.13
CA MET A 68 -9.71 -8.05 0.49
C MET A 68 -10.00 -8.28 1.97
N ILE A 69 -10.32 -7.23 2.73
CA ILE A 69 -10.65 -7.33 4.17
C ILE A 69 -11.82 -8.28 4.39
N ASP A 70 -12.91 -8.12 3.63
CA ASP A 70 -14.11 -8.96 3.76
C ASP A 70 -13.86 -10.43 3.36
N SER A 71 -12.82 -10.69 2.57
CA SER A 71 -12.43 -12.05 2.16
C SER A 71 -11.52 -12.77 3.17
N LEU A 72 -10.91 -12.05 4.11
CA LEU A 72 -10.05 -12.59 5.15
C LEU A 72 -10.89 -12.98 6.37
N SER A 73 -10.56 -14.09 7.01
CA SER A 73 -11.07 -14.38 8.35
C SER A 73 -10.49 -13.41 9.40
N ASP A 74 -11.18 -13.28 10.53
CA ASP A 74 -10.68 -12.47 11.66
C ASP A 74 -9.26 -12.90 12.08
N GLU A 75 -9.00 -14.22 12.10
CA GLU A 75 -7.67 -14.75 12.40
C GLU A 75 -6.65 -14.27 11.36
N GLU A 76 -6.94 -14.43 10.06
CA GLU A 76 -6.03 -14.00 9.00
C GLU A 76 -5.73 -12.50 9.02
N LEU A 77 -6.70 -11.68 9.44
CA LEU A 77 -6.57 -10.24 9.45
C LEU A 77 -5.83 -9.73 10.71
N PHE A 78 -6.12 -10.33 11.87
CA PHE A 78 -5.75 -9.79 13.18
C PHE A 78 -4.70 -10.59 13.94
N GLU A 79 -4.39 -11.83 13.55
CA GLU A 79 -3.37 -12.66 14.19
C GLU A 79 -2.06 -12.69 13.38
N PRO A 80 -0.91 -12.88 14.05
CA PRO A 80 0.38 -12.97 13.37
C PRO A 80 0.53 -14.28 12.59
N HIS A 81 1.49 -14.33 11.65
CA HIS A 81 1.86 -15.54 10.90
C HIS A 81 0.80 -16.12 9.95
N MET A 82 -0.23 -15.33 9.65
CA MET A 82 -1.30 -15.75 8.74
C MET A 82 -1.02 -15.46 7.27
N ARG A 83 -0.01 -14.63 6.98
CA ARG A 83 0.46 -14.31 5.63
C ARG A 83 1.97 -14.26 5.58
N LYS A 84 2.56 -14.93 4.58
CA LYS A 84 4.01 -14.96 4.40
C LYS A 84 4.54 -13.58 3.99
N TRP A 85 3.83 -12.88 3.12
CA TRP A 85 4.21 -11.53 2.70
C TRP A 85 4.29 -10.55 3.87
N ALA A 86 3.46 -10.74 4.91
CA ALA A 86 3.45 -9.92 6.12
C ALA A 86 4.64 -10.24 7.04
N ASP A 87 4.91 -11.53 7.25
CA ASP A 87 6.06 -11.99 8.06
C ASP A 87 7.40 -11.58 7.43
N GLU A 88 7.52 -11.66 6.10
CA GLU A 88 8.76 -11.32 5.39
C GLU A 88 8.97 -9.81 5.22
N ALA A 89 7.95 -8.99 5.45
CA ALA A 89 8.03 -7.54 5.29
C ALA A 89 8.79 -6.82 6.42
N THR A 90 8.98 -7.46 7.58
CA THR A 90 9.69 -6.88 8.71
C THR A 90 10.83 -7.80 9.16
N LYS A 91 12.01 -7.23 9.43
CA LYS A 91 13.19 -8.03 9.81
C LYS A 91 13.12 -8.63 11.22
N THR A 92 12.40 -7.99 12.13
CA THR A 92 12.43 -8.31 13.57
C THR A 92 11.07 -8.22 14.24
N ALA A 93 10.23 -7.26 13.84
CA ALA A 93 8.85 -7.20 14.27
C ALA A 93 8.02 -8.26 13.53
N VAL A 94 6.98 -8.76 14.18
CA VAL A 94 5.93 -9.56 13.54
C VAL A 94 4.69 -8.68 13.48
N TRP A 95 4.20 -8.44 12.28
CA TRP A 95 3.04 -7.58 12.03
C TRP A 95 1.95 -8.39 11.36
N GLU A 96 0.74 -8.26 11.88
CA GLU A 96 -0.47 -8.85 11.33
C GLU A 96 -0.94 -8.04 10.12
N VAL A 97 -1.77 -8.62 9.27
CA VAL A 97 -2.19 -8.04 7.99
C VAL A 97 -2.81 -6.64 8.17
N TYR A 98 -3.64 -6.45 9.20
CA TYR A 98 -4.29 -5.16 9.44
C TYR A 98 -3.31 -4.00 9.66
N LYS A 99 -2.12 -4.26 10.23
CA LYS A 99 -1.09 -3.22 10.44
C LYS A 99 -0.57 -2.71 9.10
N PHE A 100 -0.31 -3.60 8.15
CA PHE A 100 0.12 -3.21 6.80
C PHE A 100 -0.96 -2.46 6.04
N ILE A 101 -2.22 -2.86 6.17
CA ILE A 101 -3.33 -2.11 5.60
C ILE A 101 -3.38 -0.71 6.22
N HIS A 102 -3.31 -0.60 7.55
CA HIS A 102 -3.38 0.67 8.28
C HIS A 102 -2.26 1.64 7.87
N ILE A 103 -1.01 1.19 7.84
CA ILE A 103 0.15 2.05 7.53
C ILE A 103 0.21 2.46 6.05
N ASN A 104 -0.50 1.77 5.16
CA ASN A 104 -0.59 2.10 3.74
C ASN A 104 -1.89 2.81 3.35
N THR A 105 -2.84 2.99 4.29
CA THR A 105 -4.12 3.68 4.05
C THR A 105 -4.38 4.77 5.10
N VAL A 106 -4.91 4.43 6.26
CA VAL A 106 -5.38 5.35 7.31
C VAL A 106 -4.30 6.36 7.70
N ALA A 107 -3.09 5.89 8.02
CA ALA A 107 -1.99 6.74 8.44
C ALA A 107 -1.54 7.73 7.34
N PRO A 108 -1.22 7.30 6.10
CA PRO A 108 -0.83 8.23 5.04
C PRO A 108 -1.99 9.12 4.58
N PHE A 109 -3.24 8.69 4.62
CA PHE A 109 -4.37 9.58 4.29
C PHE A 109 -4.49 10.75 5.25
N GLY A 110 -4.27 10.54 6.56
CA GLY A 110 -4.22 11.62 7.53
C GLY A 110 -3.06 12.60 7.28
N THR A 111 -1.85 12.07 7.12
CA THR A 111 -0.64 12.90 6.97
C THR A 111 -0.61 13.65 5.63
N PHE A 112 -0.93 13.00 4.52
CA PHE A 112 -0.95 13.62 3.19
C PHE A 112 -2.13 14.59 3.02
N ARG A 113 -3.26 14.37 3.71
CA ARG A 113 -4.34 15.36 3.77
C ARG A 113 -3.85 16.68 4.39
N THR A 114 -3.05 16.63 5.44
CA THR A 114 -2.46 17.85 6.03
C THR A 114 -1.49 18.53 5.05
N LYS A 115 -0.63 17.74 4.37
CA LYS A 115 0.31 18.27 3.36
C LYS A 115 -0.41 18.94 2.19
N ILE A 116 -1.43 18.31 1.61
CA ILE A 116 -2.15 18.89 0.46
C ILE A 116 -2.96 20.12 0.86
N ARG A 117 -3.52 20.18 2.08
CA ARG A 117 -4.17 21.38 2.60
C ARG A 117 -3.21 22.56 2.72
N LYS A 118 -2.00 22.31 3.26
CA LYS A 118 -0.95 23.33 3.34
C LYS A 118 -0.55 23.82 1.95
N TRP A 119 -0.35 22.89 1.00
CA TRP A 119 -0.04 23.24 -0.40
C TRP A 119 -1.12 24.12 -1.02
N LYS A 120 -2.40 23.74 -0.90
CA LYS A 120 -3.52 24.54 -1.41
C LYS A 120 -3.56 25.95 -0.83
N LYS A 121 -3.18 26.16 0.43
CA LYS A 121 -3.16 27.51 1.04
C LYS A 121 -2.04 28.41 0.49
N ILE A 122 -0.96 27.80 -0.03
CA ILE A 122 0.22 28.51 -0.50
C ILE A 122 0.17 28.72 -2.02
N ALA A 123 -0.36 27.75 -2.75
CA ALA A 123 -0.32 27.69 -4.21
C ALA A 123 -1.63 28.07 -4.90
N LEU A 124 -2.74 28.17 -4.16
CA LEU A 124 -4.06 28.64 -4.63
C LEU A 124 -4.53 29.80 -3.74
#